data_AF-A0A2E4HS77-F1
#
_entry.id   AF-A0A2E4HS77-F1
#
_cell.length_a   1.000
_cell.length_b   1.000
_cell.length_c   1.000
_cell.angle_alpha   90.00
_cell.angle_beta   90.00
_cell.angle_gamma   90.00
#
_symmetry.space_group_name_H-M   'P 1'
#
loop_
_entity.id
_entity.type
_entity.pdbx_description
1 polymer ?
#
loop_
_entity_poly.entity_id
_entity_poly.type
_entity_poly.pdbx_seq_one_letter_code
_entity_poly.pdbx_strand_id
1 'polypeptide(L)'
;MIYIIKKIGFLFLTILLVSFLVGAQTTTFNLVWLSSVDMPVSLGVLISSVYHDFLLMTLTPAPPLPLPLLPTIIALGFLIAFSFTWLVLRWVKVQKRIAYGIAGAIALVLIVYLMPLVFFGIDMLAGARTTVGKIILILCGYIGGHFFGTRLSKEQI
;
A
#
# COMPACT_ATOMS: atom_id res chain seq x y z
N MET A 1 22.71 16.98 3.61
CA MET A 1 22.12 16.08 4.64
C MET A 1 20.62 16.29 4.84
N ILE A 2 20.14 17.51 5.13
CA ILE A 2 18.70 17.83 5.32
C ILE A 2 17.78 17.30 4.20
N TYR A 3 18.20 17.42 2.93
CA TYR A 3 17.37 17.03 1.79
C TYR A 3 17.12 15.52 1.68
N ILE A 4 18.10 14.70 2.06
CA ILE A 4 17.96 13.23 2.07
C ILE A 4 17.01 12.81 3.19
N ILE A 5 17.10 13.44 4.36
CA ILE A 5 16.23 13.18 5.50
C ILE A 5 14.76 13.47 5.15
N LYS A 6 14.49 14.60 4.49
CA LYS A 6 13.12 14.95 4.05
C LYS A 6 12.55 13.93 3.05
N LYS A 7 13.35 13.48 2.08
CA LYS A 7 12.94 12.44 1.13
C LYS A 7 12.59 11.12 1.80
N ILE A 8 13.41 10.68 2.74
CA ILE A 8 13.15 9.47 3.53
C ILE A 8 11.87 9.65 4.35
N GLY A 9 11.68 10.82 4.96
CA GLY A 9 10.44 11.16 5.67
C GLY A 9 9.19 11.10 4.78
N PHE A 10 9.26 11.62 3.55
CA PHE A 10 8.14 11.53 2.60
C PHE A 10 7.87 10.11 2.12
N LEU A 11 8.92 9.30 1.95
CA LEU A 11 8.79 7.88 1.60
C LEU A 11 8.11 7.12 2.74
N PHE A 12 8.52 7.35 3.99
CA PHE A 12 7.89 6.78 5.17
C PHE A 12 6.41 7.17 5.27
N LEU A 13 6.09 8.46 5.11
CA LEU A 13 4.72 8.95 5.16
C LEU A 13 3.85 8.37 4.04
N THR A 14 4.45 8.12 2.87
CA THR A 14 3.77 7.46 1.74
C THR A 14 3.47 6.00 2.06
N ILE A 15 4.43 5.25 2.63
CA ILE A 15 4.21 3.87 3.04
C ILE A 15 3.11 3.79 4.09
N LEU A 16 3.12 4.69 5.08
CA LEU A 16 2.09 4.75 6.12
C LEU A 16 0.71 5.00 5.50
N LEU A 17 0.61 5.96 4.58
CA LEU A 17 -0.63 6.28 3.88
C LEU A 17 -1.15 5.08 3.08
N VAL A 18 -0.29 4.43 2.29
CA VAL A 18 -0.69 3.29 1.47
C VAL A 18 -1.05 2.09 2.34
N SER A 19 -0.32 1.86 3.44
CA SER A 19 -0.64 0.79 4.39
C SER A 19 -2.01 1.00 5.03
N PHE A 20 -2.34 2.24 5.40
CA PHE A 20 -3.67 2.58 5.91
C PHE A 20 -4.77 2.34 4.85
N LEU A 21 -4.56 2.83 3.62
CA LEU A 21 -5.53 2.68 2.53
C LEU A 21 -5.77 1.20 2.19
N VAL A 22 -4.69 0.43 2.05
CA VAL A 22 -4.76 -1.01 1.78
C VAL A 22 -5.47 -1.70 2.93
N GLY A 23 -5.02 -1.49 4.16
CA GLY A 23 -5.61 -2.07 5.37
C GLY A 23 -7.12 -1.83 5.45
N ALA A 24 -7.54 -0.57 5.40
CA ALA A 24 -8.96 -0.18 5.45
C ALA A 24 -9.79 -0.81 4.32
N GLN A 25 -9.23 -0.88 3.10
CA GLN A 25 -9.88 -1.55 1.98
C GLN A 25 -10.05 -3.04 2.24
N THR A 26 -9.00 -3.73 2.69
CA THR A 26 -9.07 -5.16 3.02
C THR A 26 -10.09 -5.45 4.12
N THR A 27 -10.11 -4.65 5.18
CA THR A 27 -11.07 -4.80 6.29
C THR A 27 -12.50 -4.63 5.78
N THR A 28 -12.75 -3.61 4.96
CA THR A 28 -14.09 -3.36 4.39
C THR A 28 -14.56 -4.54 3.55
N PHE A 29 -13.70 -5.04 2.65
CA PHE A 29 -14.04 -6.21 1.83
C PHE A 29 -14.23 -7.48 2.66
N ASN A 30 -13.45 -7.64 3.74
CA ASN A 30 -13.61 -8.76 4.66
C ASN A 30 -14.97 -8.70 5.38
N LEU A 31 -15.39 -7.52 5.85
CA LEU A 31 -16.69 -7.33 6.51
C LEU A 31 -17.86 -7.50 5.55
N VAL A 32 -17.73 -7.05 4.31
CA VAL A 32 -18.74 -7.30 3.26
C VAL A 32 -18.88 -8.81 3.01
N TRP A 33 -17.77 -9.54 2.98
CA TRP A 33 -17.80 -10.99 2.86
C TRP A 33 -18.43 -11.65 4.10
N LEU A 34 -18.08 -11.23 5.31
CA LEU A 34 -18.71 -11.74 6.55
C LEU A 34 -20.23 -11.48 6.57
N SER A 35 -20.66 -10.32 6.07
CA SER A 35 -22.08 -10.00 5.92
C SER A 35 -22.80 -10.93 4.94
N SER A 36 -22.10 -11.47 3.94
CA SER A 36 -22.70 -12.44 2.99
C SER A 36 -22.83 -13.86 3.56
N VAL A 37 -22.24 -14.13 4.72
CA VAL A 37 -22.30 -15.44 5.43
C VAL A 37 -23.16 -15.31 6.71
N ASP A 38 -24.15 -14.40 6.68
CA ASP A 38 -25.12 -14.16 7.77
C ASP A 38 -24.51 -13.81 9.14
N MET A 39 -23.29 -13.27 9.18
CA MET A 39 -22.76 -12.71 10.42
C MET A 39 -23.32 -11.30 10.68
N PRO A 40 -23.68 -10.96 11.93
CA PRO A 40 -24.18 -9.63 12.26
C PRO A 40 -23.03 -8.61 12.18
N VAL A 41 -23.00 -7.86 11.09
CA VAL A 41 -22.02 -6.79 10.87
C VAL A 41 -22.73 -5.44 11.04
N SER A 42 -22.34 -4.69 12.06
CA SER A 42 -22.84 -3.32 12.27
C SER A 42 -21.80 -2.29 11.83
N LEU A 43 -22.24 -1.06 11.58
CA LEU A 43 -21.32 0.07 11.28
C LEU A 43 -20.31 0.31 12.41
N GLY A 44 -20.68 0.02 13.66
CA GLY A 44 -19.77 0.10 14.81
C GLY A 44 -18.63 -0.92 14.73
N VAL A 45 -18.93 -2.14 14.28
CA VAL A 45 -17.91 -3.18 14.03
C VAL A 45 -16.97 -2.73 12.90
N LEU A 46 -17.49 -2.11 11.84
CA LEU A 46 -16.66 -1.60 10.75
C LEU A 46 -15.64 -0.56 11.24
N ILE A 47 -16.09 0.44 11.98
CA ILE A 47 -15.19 1.49 12.49
C ILE A 47 -14.18 0.92 13.48
N SER A 48 -14.63 0.06 14.40
CA SER A 48 -13.77 -0.60 15.38
C SER A 48 -12.72 -1.50 14.71
N SER A 49 -13.12 -2.31 13.73
CA SER A 49 -12.22 -3.19 12.98
C SER A 49 -11.23 -2.39 12.14
N VAL A 50 -11.63 -1.31 11.46
CA VAL A 50 -10.69 -0.48 10.70
C VAL A 50 -9.67 0.19 11.64
N TYR A 51 -10.09 0.65 12.81
CA TYR A 51 -9.20 1.23 13.81
C TYR A 51 -8.22 0.20 14.38
N HIS A 52 -8.73 -0.97 14.78
CA HIS A 52 -7.90 -2.06 15.29
C HIS A 52 -6.97 -2.62 14.21
N ASP A 53 -7.44 -2.84 12.99
CA ASP A 53 -6.60 -3.31 11.88
C ASP A 53 -5.55 -2.28 11.51
N PHE A 54 -5.86 -0.98 11.56
CA PHE A 54 -4.84 0.04 11.37
C PHE A 54 -3.74 -0.06 12.43
N LEU A 55 -4.10 -0.13 13.72
CA LEU A 55 -3.11 -0.25 14.78
C LEU A 55 -2.34 -1.57 14.72
N LEU A 56 -3.04 -2.69 14.53
CA LEU A 56 -2.44 -4.00 14.53
C LEU A 56 -1.61 -4.23 13.26
N MET A 57 -2.18 -4.03 12.07
CA MET A 57 -1.45 -4.27 10.81
C MET A 57 -0.36 -3.25 10.52
N THR A 58 -0.46 -2.02 11.06
CA THR A 58 0.53 -0.96 10.80
C THR A 58 1.58 -0.84 11.91
N LEU A 59 1.24 -1.11 13.18
CA LEU A 59 2.14 -0.86 14.31
C LEU A 59 2.50 -2.11 15.11
N THR A 60 1.75 -3.22 15.00
CA THR A 60 2.13 -4.45 15.72
C THR A 60 3.08 -5.32 14.90
N PRO A 61 4.25 -5.69 15.46
CA PRO A 61 5.12 -6.69 14.87
C PRO A 61 4.40 -8.04 14.77
N ALA A 62 4.55 -8.72 13.63
CA ALA A 62 4.02 -10.07 13.43
C ALA A 62 5.15 -11.09 13.61
N PRO A 63 5.15 -11.94 14.67
CA PRO A 63 6.16 -12.98 14.83
C PRO A 63 6.19 -13.89 13.60
N PRO A 64 7.36 -14.21 13.01
CA PRO A 64 8.73 -14.02 13.51
C PRO A 64 9.44 -12.71 13.07
N LEU A 65 8.79 -11.81 12.31
CA LEU A 65 9.41 -10.55 11.89
C LEU A 65 9.26 -9.46 12.97
N PRO A 66 10.32 -8.70 13.29
CA PRO A 66 10.26 -7.60 14.26
C PRO A 66 9.49 -6.37 13.74
N LEU A 67 9.08 -6.37 12.47
CA LEU A 67 8.35 -5.27 11.84
C LEU A 67 6.93 -5.69 11.41
N PRO A 68 5.99 -4.74 11.30
CA PRO A 68 4.64 -4.98 10.81
C PRO A 68 4.67 -5.50 9.37
N LEU A 69 3.99 -6.62 9.11
CA LEU A 69 4.10 -7.37 7.85
C LEU A 69 3.70 -6.53 6.62
N LEU A 70 2.55 -5.84 6.70
CA LEU A 70 1.94 -5.13 5.58
C LEU A 70 2.74 -3.89 5.15
N PRO A 71 3.13 -2.96 6.06
CA PRO A 71 4.04 -1.87 5.74
C PRO A 71 5.39 -2.33 5.21
N THR A 72 5.92 -3.46 5.70
CA THR A 72 7.23 -3.98 5.26
C THR A 72 7.18 -4.46 3.81
N ILE A 73 6.13 -5.18 3.43
CA ILE A 73 5.96 -5.66 2.05
C ILE A 73 5.75 -4.47 1.10
N ILE A 74 4.92 -3.49 1.49
CA ILE A 74 4.71 -2.26 0.71
C ILE A 74 6.02 -1.47 0.59
N ALA A 75 6.78 -1.34 1.67
CA ALA A 75 8.07 -0.66 1.68
C ALA A 75 9.05 -1.32 0.71
N LEU A 76 9.15 -2.66 0.74
CA LEU A 76 10.03 -3.41 -0.16
C LEU A 76 9.62 -3.24 -1.63
N GLY A 77 8.32 -3.36 -1.92
CA GLY A 77 7.79 -3.14 -3.27
C GLY A 77 8.06 -1.73 -3.78
N PHE A 78 7.84 -0.72 -2.94
CA PHE A 78 8.12 0.67 -3.30
C PHE A 78 9.61 0.95 -3.44
N LEU A 79 10.46 0.35 -2.60
CA LEU A 79 11.91 0.52 -2.71
C LEU A 79 12.42 0.05 -4.07
N ILE A 80 11.96 -1.11 -4.54
CA ILE A 80 12.32 -1.65 -5.85
C ILE A 80 11.74 -0.78 -6.98
N ALA A 81 10.43 -0.51 -6.95
CA ALA A 81 9.74 0.22 -8.01
C ALA A 81 10.21 1.69 -8.13
N PHE A 82 10.42 2.38 -7.01
CA PHE A 82 10.87 3.77 -7.01
C PHE A 82 12.34 3.89 -7.38
N SER A 83 13.18 2.92 -7.03
CA SER A 83 14.57 2.86 -7.50
C SER A 83 14.63 2.74 -9.02
N PHE A 84 13.83 1.84 -9.59
CA PHE A 84 13.74 1.68 -11.04
C PHE A 84 13.22 2.94 -11.73
N THR A 85 12.16 3.54 -11.17
CA THR A 85 11.56 4.78 -11.69
C THR A 85 12.53 5.96 -11.65
N TRP A 86 13.32 6.06 -10.57
CA TRP A 86 14.38 7.06 -10.47
C TRP A 86 15.43 6.91 -11.57
N LEU A 87 15.82 5.67 -11.90
CA LEU A 87 16.76 5.39 -12.99
C LEU A 87 16.17 5.75 -14.36
N VAL A 88 14.91 5.37 -14.62
CA VAL A 88 14.20 5.66 -15.89
C VAL A 88 13.98 7.15 -16.09
N LEU A 89 13.66 7.91 -15.03
CA LEU A 89 13.49 9.36 -15.08
C LEU A 89 14.78 10.11 -15.47
N ARG A 90 15.95 9.48 -15.44
CA ARG A 90 17.19 10.05 -15.97
C ARG A 90 17.24 10.06 -17.51
N TRP A 91 16.49 9.17 -18.14
CA TRP A 91 16.45 8.98 -19.59
C TRP A 91 15.18 9.57 -20.20
N VAL A 92 14.06 9.54 -19.47
CA VAL A 92 12.75 9.98 -19.94
C VAL A 92 12.29 11.23 -19.18
N LYS A 93 12.00 12.31 -19.92
CA LYS A 93 11.47 13.57 -19.37
C LYS A 93 9.96 13.48 -19.14
N VAL A 94 9.55 12.76 -18.10
CA VAL A 94 8.14 12.67 -17.65
C VAL A 94 7.96 13.37 -16.31
N GLN A 95 6.76 13.89 -16.04
CA GLN A 95 6.40 14.48 -14.76
C GLN A 95 6.58 13.46 -13.62
N LYS A 96 7.40 13.80 -12.62
CA LYS A 96 7.73 12.92 -11.48
C LYS A 96 6.48 12.43 -10.76
N ARG A 97 5.47 13.29 -10.62
CA ARG A 97 4.15 12.98 -10.09
C ARG A 97 3.51 11.75 -10.74
N ILE A 98 3.47 11.71 -12.07
CA ILE A 98 2.82 10.63 -12.82
C ILE A 98 3.71 9.39 -12.81
N ALA A 99 5.03 9.56 -12.98
CA ALA A 99 5.98 8.45 -13.00
C ALA A 99 5.97 7.67 -11.68
N TYR A 100 6.05 8.35 -10.53
CA TYR A 100 5.99 7.67 -9.22
C TYR A 100 4.60 7.12 -8.92
N GLY A 101 3.52 7.73 -9.41
CA GLY A 101 2.16 7.17 -9.32
C GLY A 101 2.05 5.83 -10.06
N ILE A 102 2.50 5.77 -11.32
CA ILE A 102 2.51 4.52 -12.10
C ILE A 102 3.40 3.48 -11.41
N ALA A 103 4.55 3.87 -10.88
CA ALA A 103 5.43 2.97 -10.13
C ALA A 103 4.75 2.37 -8.89
N GLY A 104 4.02 3.19 -8.14
CA GLY A 104 3.26 2.74 -6.97
C GLY A 104 2.13 1.78 -7.34
N ALA A 105 1.46 2.01 -8.47
CA ALA A 105 0.46 1.09 -9.01
C ALA A 105 1.08 -0.25 -9.40
N ILE A 106 2.19 -0.23 -10.14
CA ILE A 106 2.92 -1.45 -10.55
C ILE A 106 3.42 -2.23 -9.33
N ALA A 107 3.93 -1.54 -8.30
CA ALA A 107 4.35 -2.18 -7.07
C ALA A 107 3.19 -2.93 -6.39
N LEU A 108 1.99 -2.34 -6.34
CA LEU A 108 0.83 -3.02 -5.77
C LEU A 108 0.26 -4.12 -6.68
N VAL A 109 0.35 -3.99 -8.01
CA VAL A 109 0.08 -5.12 -8.93
C VAL A 109 0.98 -6.29 -8.57
N LEU A 110 2.29 -6.05 -8.47
CA LEU A 110 3.26 -7.07 -8.09
C LEU A 110 2.91 -7.69 -6.74
N ILE A 111 2.62 -6.88 -5.71
CA ILE A 111 2.29 -7.40 -4.37
C ILE A 111 1.00 -8.25 -4.42
N VAL A 112 -0.06 -7.78 -5.08
CA VAL A 112 -1.34 -8.49 -5.15
C VAL A 112 -1.24 -9.82 -5.90
N TYR A 113 -0.40 -9.91 -6.93
CA TYR A 113 -0.24 -11.16 -7.70
C TYR A 113 0.86 -12.07 -7.15
N LEU A 114 1.92 -11.55 -6.52
CA LEU A 114 2.95 -12.37 -5.86
C LEU A 114 2.47 -12.94 -4.53
N MET A 115 1.63 -12.23 -3.77
CA MET A 115 1.20 -12.73 -2.46
C MET A 115 0.56 -14.11 -2.53
N PRO A 116 -0.45 -14.36 -3.39
CA PRO A 116 -1.02 -15.70 -3.53
C PRO A 116 0.03 -16.75 -3.94
N LEU A 117 1.02 -16.37 -4.75
CA LEU A 117 2.09 -17.29 -5.16
C LEU A 117 3.02 -17.68 -4.00
N VAL A 118 3.34 -16.73 -3.12
CA VAL A 118 4.22 -16.94 -1.96
C VAL A 118 3.51 -17.71 -0.85
N PHE A 119 2.22 -17.48 -0.66
CA PHE A 119 1.43 -18.11 0.40
C PHE A 119 0.63 -19.32 -0.11
N PHE A 120 1.12 -20.08 -1.09
CA PHE A 120 0.47 -21.34 -1.53
C PHE A 120 -1.01 -21.20 -1.95
N GLY A 121 -1.38 -20.07 -2.55
CA GLY A 121 -2.71 -19.79 -3.09
C GLY A 121 -3.71 -19.17 -2.12
N ILE A 122 -3.34 -18.87 -0.87
CA ILE A 122 -4.23 -18.13 0.04
C ILE A 122 -4.16 -16.63 -0.22
N ASP A 123 -5.33 -16.03 -0.43
CA ASP A 123 -5.50 -14.57 -0.51
C ASP A 123 -5.38 -13.95 0.90
N MET A 124 -4.15 -13.61 1.29
CA MET A 124 -3.87 -12.97 2.58
C MET A 124 -4.54 -11.60 2.72
N LEU A 125 -4.76 -10.92 1.60
CA LEU A 125 -5.57 -9.69 1.54
C LEU A 125 -6.99 -10.08 1.11
N ALA A 126 -7.96 -10.01 2.03
CA ALA A 126 -9.38 -10.25 1.71
C ALA A 126 -9.89 -9.40 0.52
N GLY A 127 -9.38 -8.19 0.36
CA GLY A 127 -9.63 -7.30 -0.76
C GLY A 127 -9.10 -7.81 -2.11
N ALA A 128 -8.15 -8.74 -2.13
CA ALA A 128 -7.63 -9.34 -3.36
C ALA A 128 -8.48 -10.51 -3.89
N ARG A 129 -9.45 -11.02 -3.11
CA ARG A 129 -10.33 -12.15 -3.52
C ARG A 129 -11.20 -11.84 -4.74
N THR A 130 -11.50 -10.57 -4.98
CA THR A 130 -12.34 -10.12 -6.09
C THR A 130 -11.54 -9.26 -7.07
N THR A 131 -11.87 -9.34 -8.36
CA THR A 131 -11.24 -8.49 -9.38
C THR A 131 -11.42 -7.01 -9.09
N VAL A 132 -12.58 -6.61 -8.56
CA VAL A 132 -12.87 -5.22 -8.16
C VAL A 132 -11.94 -4.77 -7.03
N GLY A 133 -11.76 -5.59 -6.00
CA GLY A 133 -10.88 -5.23 -4.89
C GLY A 133 -9.40 -5.17 -5.30
N LYS A 134 -8.94 -6.01 -6.25
CA LYS A 134 -7.61 -5.88 -6.86
C LYS A 134 -7.41 -4.52 -7.53
N ILE A 135 -8.41 -4.04 -8.29
CA ILE A 135 -8.35 -2.73 -8.96
C ILE A 135 -8.26 -1.60 -7.92
N ILE A 136 -9.06 -1.65 -6.85
CA ILE A 136 -9.03 -0.65 -5.78
C ILE A 136 -7.68 -0.64 -5.08
N LEU A 137 -7.11 -1.82 -4.79
CA LEU A 137 -5.76 -1.95 -4.21
C LEU A 137 -4.72 -1.28 -5.11
N ILE A 138 -4.73 -1.53 -6.42
CA ILE A 138 -3.81 -0.90 -7.37
C ILE A 138 -3.96 0.63 -7.35
N LEU A 139 -5.20 1.13 -7.26
CA LEU A 139 -5.50 2.56 -7.13
C LEU A 139 -4.92 3.16 -5.84
N CYS A 140 -4.98 2.44 -4.70
CA CYS A 140 -4.32 2.89 -3.47
C CYS A 140 -2.81 3.07 -3.67
N GLY A 141 -2.18 2.17 -4.42
CA GLY A 141 -0.76 2.24 -4.80
C GLY A 141 -0.46 3.44 -5.67
N TYR A 142 -1.32 3.72 -6.66
CA TYR A 142 -1.22 4.90 -7.50
C TYR A 142 -1.31 6.20 -6.69
N ILE A 143 -2.28 6.31 -5.78
CA ILE A 143 -2.49 7.48 -4.92
C ILE A 143 -1.24 7.73 -4.05
N GLY A 144 -0.68 6.67 -3.46
CA GLY A 144 0.55 6.77 -2.68
C GLY A 144 1.75 7.22 -3.51
N GLY A 145 1.99 6.57 -4.64
CA GLY A 145 3.07 6.95 -5.55
C GLY A 145 2.95 8.38 -6.08
N HIS A 146 1.72 8.80 -6.40
CA HIS A 146 1.43 10.16 -6.82
C HIS A 146 1.71 11.16 -5.69
N PHE A 147 1.29 10.85 -4.45
CA PHE A 147 1.59 11.66 -3.27
C PHE A 147 3.10 11.86 -3.09
N PHE A 148 3.88 10.78 -3.14
CA PHE A 148 5.35 10.84 -3.08
C PHE A 148 5.93 11.71 -4.20
N GLY A 149 5.51 11.48 -5.45
CA GLY A 149 5.98 12.22 -6.61
C GLY A 149 5.64 13.73 -6.56
N THR A 150 4.49 14.12 -5.99
CA THR A 150 4.14 15.53 -5.81
C THR A 150 5.06 16.24 -4.81
N ARG A 151 5.39 15.58 -3.70
CA ARG A 151 6.25 16.13 -2.65
C ARG A 151 7.68 16.26 -3.15
N LEU A 152 8.17 15.26 -3.89
CA LEU A 152 9.50 15.28 -4.50
C LEU A 152 9.64 16.40 -5.55
N SER A 153 8.59 16.67 -6.32
CA SER A 153 8.60 17.70 -7.36
C SER A 153 8.57 19.12 -6.81
N LYS A 154 7.94 19.34 -5.65
CA LYS A 154 7.92 20.66 -4.97
C LYS A 154 9.26 21.00 -4.32
N GLU A 155 10.09 19.99 -4.04
CA GLU A 155 11.37 20.13 -3.35
C GLU A 155 12.56 20.37 -4.29
N GLN A 156 12.33 20.42 -5.60
CA GLN A 156 13.35 20.74 -6.61
C GLN A 156 13.20 22.15 -7.20
N ILE A 157 12.26 22.92 -6.69
CA ILE A 157 12.11 24.37 -6.93
C ILE A 157 12.84 25.07 -5.79
#